data_AF-A0A813GKZ0-F1
#
_entry.id   AF-A0A813GKZ0-F1
#
_cell.length_a   1.000
_cell.length_b   1.000
_cell.length_c   1.000
_cell.angle_alpha   90.00
_cell.angle_beta   90.00
_cell.angle_gamma   90.00
#
_symmetry.space_group_name_H-M   'P 1'
#
loop_
_entity.id
_entity.type
_entity.pdbx_description
1 polymer ?
#
loop_
_entity_poly.entity_id
_entity_poly.type
_entity_poly.pdbx_seq_one_letter_code
_entity_poly.pdbx_strand_id
1 'polypeptide(L)'
;MAVMSELAPGRAHRAAQTLEGLMQFRRWSIFLPRSASVEAESNAVYVNGRQQGNPQFFEQIRQRLQHILDDCNLLQVTGASCTPETGIVEALEVVLNAQMVMMGFLSNRQFHKALALGELCVEVADRITEGHPELLFWRMLARANLGDAYVRLRRRADARKVLEMALHLIEEHSGAAPAATMSRVRVLKGACHAHLGRADLEEGNIEAALGHVDMLIEDYERYIWELSDTKEDREAEATTVATAYAFRGSCDAQQNRHDSALSWFGRALKCLETHQDIGTDGPQIAAMVREDVERTECLKPEGDVSALMAAQ
;
A
#
# COMPACT_ATOMS: atom_id res chain seq x y z
N MET A 1 -7.16 -11.74 21.74
CA MET A 1 -8.47 -11.88 21.05
C MET A 1 -9.50 -10.94 21.66
N ALA A 2 -9.24 -9.62 21.61
CA ALA A 2 -10.12 -8.56 22.11
C ALA A 2 -9.61 -7.18 21.62
N VAL A 3 -9.76 -6.87 20.32
CA VAL A 3 -9.59 -5.49 19.77
C VAL A 3 -10.68 -5.15 18.74
N MET A 4 -11.70 -5.99 18.52
CA MET A 4 -12.80 -5.69 17.59
C MET A 4 -14.15 -5.51 18.29
N SER A 5 -14.16 -4.96 19.51
CA SER A 5 -15.38 -4.72 20.30
C SER A 5 -15.53 -3.28 20.79
N GLU A 6 -15.09 -2.29 20.00
CA GLU A 6 -15.45 -0.88 20.23
C GLU A 6 -16.06 -0.27 18.95
N LEU A 7 -17.27 -0.71 18.63
CA LEU A 7 -18.21 0.04 17.79
C LEU A 7 -19.41 0.44 18.66
N ALA A 8 -19.16 1.30 19.65
CA ALA A 8 -20.23 2.04 20.32
C ALA A 8 -20.58 3.28 19.45
N PRO A 9 -21.84 3.43 19.01
CA PRO A 9 -22.23 4.46 18.04
C PRO A 9 -22.50 5.78 18.77
N GLY A 10 -21.52 6.67 18.85
CA GLY A 10 -21.78 7.98 19.49
C GLY A 10 -20.84 9.11 19.07
N ARG A 11 -19.54 8.85 18.96
CA ARG A 11 -18.54 9.86 18.54
C ARG A 11 -17.60 9.39 17.43
N ALA A 12 -17.09 8.16 17.49
CA ALA A 12 -16.26 7.59 16.43
C ALA A 12 -16.99 7.48 15.08
N HIS A 13 -18.30 7.20 15.10
CA HIS A 13 -19.11 7.09 13.89
C HIS A 13 -19.35 8.44 13.19
N ARG A 14 -19.32 9.58 13.92
CA ARG A 14 -19.46 10.91 13.31
C ARG A 14 -18.16 11.43 12.67
N ALA A 15 -17.00 11.11 13.25
CA ALA A 15 -15.72 11.43 12.63
C ALA A 15 -15.51 10.67 11.31
N ALA A 16 -16.00 9.42 11.24
CA ALA A 16 -15.99 8.59 10.04
C ALA A 16 -16.88 9.10 8.89
N GLN A 17 -17.77 10.07 9.14
CA GLN A 17 -18.69 10.65 8.15
C GLN A 17 -18.11 11.89 7.42
N THR A 18 -16.83 12.21 7.63
CA THR A 18 -16.15 13.29 6.91
C THR A 18 -15.12 12.73 5.95
N LEU A 19 -14.87 13.43 4.85
CA LEU A 19 -13.82 13.07 3.89
C LEU A 19 -12.45 12.92 4.57
N GLU A 20 -12.09 13.87 5.44
CA GLU A 20 -10.84 13.81 6.22
C GLU A 20 -10.79 12.58 7.13
N GLY A 21 -11.93 12.22 7.74
CA GLY A 21 -12.07 11.01 8.54
C GLY A 21 -11.86 9.72 7.76
N LEU A 22 -12.20 9.68 6.46
CA LEU A 22 -11.89 8.56 5.58
C LEU A 22 -10.40 8.50 5.22
N MET A 23 -9.71 9.64 5.19
CA MET A 23 -8.31 9.79 4.78
C MET A 23 -7.31 9.69 5.96
N GLN A 24 -7.79 9.40 7.17
CA GLN A 24 -6.93 9.11 8.33
C GLN A 24 -6.01 7.92 8.04
N PHE A 25 -4.72 8.04 8.35
CA PHE A 25 -3.69 7.05 8.03
C PHE A 25 -4.08 5.62 8.42
N ARG A 26 -4.52 5.41 9.66
CA ARG A 26 -5.00 4.12 10.18
C ARG A 26 -6.05 3.39 9.31
N ARG A 27 -6.81 4.09 8.46
CA ARG A 27 -7.85 3.47 7.63
C ARG A 27 -7.31 2.87 6.34
N TRP A 28 -6.11 3.28 5.92
CA TRP A 28 -5.53 2.90 4.64
C TRP A 28 -4.07 2.49 4.73
N SER A 29 -3.42 2.62 5.90
CA SER A 29 -2.07 2.11 6.17
C SER A 29 -1.96 0.61 5.88
N ILE A 30 -3.07 -0.14 6.02
CA ILE A 30 -3.12 -1.56 5.69
C ILE A 30 -2.69 -1.87 4.24
N PHE A 31 -2.93 -0.93 3.32
CA PHE A 31 -2.63 -1.05 1.90
C PHE A 31 -1.16 -0.77 1.56
N LEU A 32 -0.39 -0.24 2.50
CA LEU A 32 1.01 0.07 2.23
C LEU A 32 1.88 -1.19 2.16
N PRO A 33 2.86 -1.23 1.25
CA PRO A 33 3.80 -2.34 1.12
C PRO A 33 4.49 -2.65 2.44
N ARG A 34 4.23 -3.85 2.97
CA ARG A 34 4.87 -4.39 4.19
C ARG A 34 5.27 -5.83 3.96
N SER A 35 6.41 -6.24 4.51
CA SER A 35 6.91 -7.63 4.42
C SER A 35 6.02 -8.62 5.18
N ALA A 36 5.43 -8.18 6.29
CA ALA A 36 4.44 -8.92 7.07
C ALA A 36 3.39 -7.93 7.61
N SER A 37 2.14 -8.40 7.78
CA SER A 37 1.13 -7.63 8.50
C SER A 37 0.03 -8.51 9.08
N VAL A 38 -0.09 -8.51 10.40
CA VAL A 38 -1.14 -9.20 11.16
C VAL A 38 -2.51 -8.63 10.82
N GLU A 39 -2.61 -7.33 10.50
CA GLU A 39 -3.86 -6.72 10.06
C GLU A 39 -4.31 -7.28 8.70
N ALA A 40 -3.40 -7.42 7.74
CA ALA A 40 -3.69 -8.01 6.43
C ALA A 40 -4.10 -9.49 6.54
N GLU A 41 -3.44 -10.25 7.43
CA GLU A 41 -3.81 -11.64 7.75
C GLU A 41 -5.19 -11.72 8.41
N SER A 42 -5.46 -10.86 9.38
CA SER A 42 -6.75 -10.78 10.07
C SER A 42 -7.88 -10.44 9.08
N ASN A 43 -7.62 -9.51 8.15
CA ASN A 43 -8.55 -9.17 7.08
C ASN A 43 -8.80 -10.36 6.13
N ALA A 44 -7.78 -11.15 5.81
CA ALA A 44 -7.95 -12.37 5.03
C ALA A 44 -8.87 -13.37 5.74
N VAL A 45 -8.67 -13.60 7.04
CA VAL A 45 -9.54 -14.46 7.86
C VAL A 45 -10.97 -13.92 7.89
N TYR A 46 -11.14 -12.61 8.09
CA TYR A 46 -12.44 -11.94 8.10
C TYR A 46 -13.19 -12.15 6.78
N VAL A 47 -12.55 -11.87 5.63
CA VAL A 47 -13.19 -12.00 4.31
C VAL A 47 -13.56 -13.45 4.02
N ASN A 48 -12.68 -14.40 4.37
CA ASN A 48 -12.99 -15.83 4.20
C ASN A 48 -14.20 -16.25 5.05
N GLY A 49 -14.22 -15.87 6.34
CA GLY A 49 -15.35 -16.16 7.23
C GLY A 49 -16.66 -15.52 6.74
N ARG A 50 -16.62 -14.26 6.28
CA ARG A 50 -17.78 -13.58 5.70
C ARG A 50 -18.31 -14.26 4.44
N GLN A 51 -17.42 -14.66 3.54
CA GLN A 51 -17.79 -15.35 2.30
C GLN A 51 -18.38 -16.75 2.58
N GLN A 52 -17.88 -17.46 3.59
CA GLN A 52 -18.43 -18.76 3.99
C GLN A 52 -19.82 -18.62 4.63
N GLY A 53 -20.01 -17.62 5.49
CA GLY A 53 -21.30 -17.33 6.13
C GLY A 53 -22.34 -16.69 5.20
N ASN A 54 -21.89 -16.01 4.14
CA ASN A 54 -22.74 -15.36 3.15
C ASN A 54 -22.15 -15.58 1.74
N PRO A 55 -22.64 -16.58 0.98
CA PRO A 55 -22.17 -16.84 -0.38
C PRO A 55 -22.31 -15.65 -1.34
N GLN A 56 -23.27 -14.75 -1.08
CA GLN A 56 -23.50 -13.53 -1.87
C GLN A 56 -22.60 -12.35 -1.46
N PHE A 57 -21.73 -12.50 -0.46
CA PHE A 57 -20.92 -11.41 0.07
C PHE A 57 -20.14 -10.62 -1.00
N PHE A 58 -19.43 -11.34 -1.88
CA PHE A 58 -18.75 -10.73 -3.03
C PHE A 58 -19.70 -9.96 -3.94
N GLU A 59 -20.82 -10.58 -4.30
CA GLU A 59 -21.78 -10.03 -5.27
C GLU A 59 -22.48 -8.79 -4.72
N GLN A 60 -22.77 -8.75 -3.42
CA GLN A 60 -23.35 -7.58 -2.74
C GLN A 60 -22.41 -6.37 -2.80
N ILE A 61 -21.10 -6.58 -2.58
CA ILE A 61 -20.12 -5.49 -2.66
C ILE A 61 -19.98 -5.00 -4.10
N ARG A 62 -19.88 -5.93 -5.06
CA ARG A 62 -19.81 -5.62 -6.49
C ARG A 62 -21.03 -4.82 -6.96
N GLN A 63 -22.23 -5.23 -6.56
CA GLN A 63 -23.48 -4.53 -6.90
C GLN A 63 -23.54 -3.13 -6.29
N ARG A 64 -23.06 -2.93 -5.07
CA ARG A 64 -23.00 -1.59 -4.45
C ARG A 64 -22.09 -0.65 -5.23
N LEU A 65 -20.90 -1.12 -5.62
CA LEU A 65 -20.00 -0.32 -6.46
C LEU A 65 -20.61 -0.05 -7.85
N GLN A 66 -21.26 -1.05 -8.46
CA GLN A 66 -21.91 -0.89 -9.76
C GLN A 66 -23.03 0.15 -9.70
N HIS A 67 -23.86 0.12 -8.64
CA HIS A 67 -24.92 1.11 -8.45
C HIS A 67 -24.36 2.53 -8.38
N ILE A 68 -23.27 2.73 -7.63
CA ILE A 68 -22.60 4.04 -7.56
C ILE A 68 -22.10 4.48 -8.95
N LEU A 69 -21.52 3.55 -9.72
CA LEU A 69 -21.05 3.82 -11.07
C LEU A 69 -22.20 4.21 -12.01
N ASP A 70 -23.31 3.48 -11.94
CA ASP A 70 -24.52 3.72 -12.74
C ASP A 70 -25.13 5.09 -12.39
N ASP A 71 -25.18 5.45 -11.10
CA ASP A 71 -25.61 6.78 -10.64
C ASP A 71 -24.71 7.89 -11.18
N CYS A 72 -23.37 7.71 -11.12
CA CYS A 72 -22.41 8.68 -11.67
C CYS A 72 -22.62 8.88 -13.19
N ASN A 73 -22.82 7.78 -13.92
CA ASN A 73 -23.06 7.84 -15.37
C ASN A 73 -24.38 8.55 -15.69
N LEU A 74 -25.44 8.31 -14.91
CA LEU A 74 -26.73 8.99 -15.08
C LEU A 74 -26.62 10.49 -14.85
N LEU A 75 -25.89 10.91 -13.80
CA LEU A 75 -25.64 12.32 -13.51
C LEU A 75 -24.85 13.01 -14.63
N GLN A 76 -23.84 12.33 -15.18
CA GLN A 76 -23.07 12.83 -16.32
C GLN A 76 -23.97 13.04 -17.56
N VAL A 77 -24.81 12.07 -17.90
CA VAL A 77 -25.72 12.15 -19.06
C VAL A 77 -26.77 13.24 -18.90
N THR A 78 -27.26 13.45 -17.67
CA THR A 78 -28.27 14.47 -17.38
C THR A 78 -27.69 15.88 -17.22
N GLY A 79 -26.36 16.03 -17.25
CA GLY A 79 -25.67 17.30 -17.00
C GLY A 79 -25.85 17.82 -15.57
N ALA A 80 -26.31 16.97 -14.65
CA ALA A 80 -26.43 17.30 -13.25
C ALA A 80 -25.05 17.23 -12.60
N SER A 81 -24.60 18.33 -12.00
CA SER A 81 -23.38 18.30 -11.19
C SER A 81 -23.65 17.51 -9.90
N CYS A 82 -22.83 16.49 -9.63
CA CYS A 82 -22.74 15.91 -8.30
C CYS A 82 -22.28 17.02 -7.34
N THR A 83 -23.15 17.57 -6.52
CA THR A 83 -22.70 18.46 -5.45
C THR A 83 -21.88 17.63 -4.45
N PRO A 84 -20.66 18.06 -4.07
CA PRO A 84 -19.73 17.24 -3.30
C PRO A 84 -20.22 16.74 -1.93
N GLU A 85 -21.25 17.37 -1.38
CA GLU A 85 -21.58 17.24 0.05
C GLU A 85 -22.55 16.10 0.37
N THR A 86 -23.36 15.64 -0.59
CA THR A 86 -24.32 14.53 -0.39
C THR A 86 -23.95 13.35 -1.27
N GLY A 87 -23.41 12.29 -0.67
CA GLY A 87 -23.17 10.99 -1.31
C GLY A 87 -21.73 10.66 -1.67
N ILE A 88 -20.86 11.65 -1.93
CA ILE A 88 -19.44 11.39 -2.26
C ILE A 88 -18.73 10.67 -1.11
N VAL A 89 -18.90 11.13 0.12
CA VAL A 89 -18.26 10.50 1.29
C VAL A 89 -18.72 9.05 1.45
N GLU A 90 -20.01 8.78 1.29
CA GLU A 90 -20.56 7.42 1.37
C GLU A 90 -19.99 6.54 0.25
N ALA A 91 -19.94 7.06 -0.97
CA ALA A 91 -19.40 6.34 -2.12
C ALA A 91 -17.90 6.00 -1.94
N LEU A 92 -17.10 6.97 -1.46
CA LEU A 92 -15.68 6.76 -1.15
C LEU A 92 -15.47 5.78 0.01
N GLU A 93 -16.36 5.77 0.99
CA GLU A 93 -16.36 4.75 2.04
C GLU A 93 -16.68 3.36 1.49
N VAL A 94 -17.58 3.24 0.52
CA VAL A 94 -17.83 1.97 -0.19
C VAL A 94 -16.57 1.54 -0.95
N VAL A 95 -15.90 2.45 -1.66
CA VAL A 95 -14.63 2.17 -2.36
C VAL A 95 -13.57 1.67 -1.38
N LEU A 96 -13.35 2.35 -0.26
CA LEU A 96 -12.37 1.96 0.75
C LEU A 96 -12.66 0.55 1.30
N ASN A 97 -13.92 0.29 1.67
CA ASN A 97 -14.34 -1.01 2.17
C ASN A 97 -14.20 -2.12 1.11
N ALA A 98 -14.50 -1.81 -0.15
CA ALA A 98 -14.33 -2.76 -1.23
C ALA A 98 -12.85 -3.10 -1.48
N GLN A 99 -11.94 -2.12 -1.37
CA GLN A 99 -10.49 -2.37 -1.44
C GLN A 99 -9.99 -3.21 -0.25
N MET A 100 -10.52 -3.01 0.95
CA MET A 100 -10.25 -3.91 2.09
C MET A 100 -10.65 -5.35 1.77
N VAL A 101 -11.86 -5.55 1.24
CA VAL A 101 -12.35 -6.88 0.89
C VAL A 101 -11.56 -7.49 -0.27
N MET A 102 -11.18 -6.67 -1.25
CA MET A 102 -10.29 -7.04 -2.35
C MET A 102 -8.98 -7.64 -1.84
N MET A 103 -8.31 -6.97 -0.90
CA MET A 103 -7.08 -7.47 -0.27
C MET A 103 -7.29 -8.79 0.45
N GLY A 104 -8.42 -8.94 1.15
CA GLY A 104 -8.76 -10.21 1.79
C GLY A 104 -8.98 -11.34 0.78
N PHE A 105 -9.65 -11.10 -0.35
CA PHE A 105 -9.77 -12.09 -1.42
C PHE A 105 -8.41 -12.43 -2.04
N LEU A 106 -7.55 -11.43 -2.23
CA LEU A 106 -6.22 -11.59 -2.77
C LEU A 106 -5.34 -12.49 -1.88
N SER A 107 -5.36 -12.27 -0.57
CA SER A 107 -4.67 -13.12 0.42
C SER A 107 -5.23 -14.54 0.50
N ASN A 108 -6.53 -14.70 0.25
CA ASN A 108 -7.18 -16.02 0.13
C ASN A 108 -7.04 -16.65 -1.27
N ARG A 109 -6.20 -16.10 -2.16
CA ARG A 109 -5.99 -16.56 -3.54
C ARG A 109 -7.26 -16.60 -4.41
N GLN A 110 -8.31 -15.86 -4.03
CA GLN A 110 -9.53 -15.69 -4.81
C GLN A 110 -9.34 -14.57 -5.85
N PHE A 111 -8.38 -14.76 -6.74
CA PHE A 111 -7.83 -13.73 -7.62
C PHE A 111 -8.86 -13.07 -8.53
N HIS A 112 -9.77 -13.86 -9.12
CA HIS A 112 -10.85 -13.32 -9.97
C HIS A 112 -11.71 -12.30 -9.21
N LYS A 113 -12.08 -12.60 -7.95
CA LYS A 113 -12.89 -11.69 -7.13
C LYS A 113 -12.10 -10.43 -6.74
N ALA A 114 -10.82 -10.59 -6.40
CA ALA A 114 -9.96 -9.45 -6.11
C ALA A 114 -9.86 -8.51 -7.32
N LEU A 115 -9.52 -9.03 -8.51
CA LEU A 115 -9.42 -8.19 -9.70
C LEU A 115 -10.74 -7.49 -10.05
N ALA A 116 -11.87 -8.21 -10.01
CA ALA A 116 -13.17 -7.63 -10.31
C ALA A 116 -13.55 -6.47 -9.37
N LEU A 117 -13.23 -6.57 -8.07
CA LEU A 117 -13.45 -5.46 -7.14
C LEU A 117 -12.44 -4.32 -7.35
N GLY A 118 -11.17 -4.64 -7.62
CA GLY A 118 -10.12 -3.65 -7.81
C GLY A 118 -10.33 -2.77 -9.05
N GLU A 119 -10.67 -3.39 -10.18
CA GLU A 119 -11.00 -2.70 -11.44
C GLU A 119 -12.20 -1.77 -11.24
N LEU A 120 -13.27 -2.29 -10.63
CA LEU A 120 -14.47 -1.49 -10.35
C LEU A 120 -14.21 -0.35 -9.34
N CYS A 121 -13.33 -0.55 -8.36
CA CYS A 121 -12.90 0.53 -7.45
C CYS A 121 -12.17 1.65 -8.19
N VAL A 122 -11.34 1.33 -9.19
CA VAL A 122 -10.65 2.34 -10.01
C VAL A 122 -11.67 3.13 -10.83
N GLU A 123 -12.59 2.44 -11.49
CA GLU A 123 -13.64 3.09 -12.30
C GLU A 123 -14.50 4.03 -11.45
N VAL A 124 -15.00 3.54 -10.32
CA VAL A 124 -15.83 4.33 -9.40
C VAL A 124 -15.05 5.52 -8.84
N ALA A 125 -13.80 5.31 -8.41
CA ALA A 125 -12.95 6.40 -7.93
C ALA A 125 -12.75 7.48 -9.01
N ASP A 126 -12.45 7.10 -10.25
CA ASP A 126 -12.27 8.06 -11.34
C ASP A 126 -13.55 8.87 -11.61
N ARG A 127 -14.72 8.21 -11.62
CA ARG A 127 -15.99 8.90 -11.87
C ARG A 127 -16.39 9.88 -10.77
N ILE A 128 -16.24 9.48 -9.51
CA ILE A 128 -16.62 10.34 -8.37
C ILE A 128 -15.68 11.54 -8.24
N THR A 129 -14.42 11.37 -8.64
CA THR A 129 -13.36 12.38 -8.41
C THR A 129 -12.98 13.15 -9.67
N GLU A 130 -13.70 12.95 -10.77
CA GLU A 130 -13.48 13.67 -12.03
C GLU A 130 -13.62 15.18 -11.81
N GLY A 131 -12.57 15.95 -12.13
CA GLY A 131 -12.56 17.40 -11.92
C GLY A 131 -12.35 17.87 -10.48
N HIS A 132 -12.03 16.96 -9.55
CA HIS A 132 -11.82 17.24 -8.13
C HIS A 132 -10.37 16.93 -7.68
N PRO A 133 -9.40 17.84 -7.91
CA PRO A 133 -8.00 17.61 -7.54
C PRO A 133 -7.78 17.31 -6.05
N GLU A 134 -8.64 17.83 -5.17
CA GLU A 134 -8.64 17.55 -3.73
C GLU A 134 -8.90 16.07 -3.39
N LEU A 135 -9.50 15.33 -4.32
CA LEU A 135 -9.81 13.90 -4.19
C LEU A 135 -8.80 12.99 -4.89
N LEU A 136 -7.68 13.54 -5.39
CA LEU A 136 -6.61 12.78 -6.07
C LEU A 136 -6.12 11.55 -5.29
N PHE A 137 -6.11 11.64 -3.96
CA PHE A 137 -5.79 10.53 -3.05
C PHE A 137 -6.53 9.23 -3.41
N TRP A 138 -7.82 9.31 -3.74
CA TRP A 138 -8.65 8.15 -3.99
C TRP A 138 -8.31 7.45 -5.30
N ARG A 139 -8.02 8.23 -6.35
CA ARG A 139 -7.58 7.72 -7.66
C ARG A 139 -6.23 7.01 -7.55
N MET A 140 -5.34 7.56 -6.73
CA MET A 140 -4.04 6.99 -6.41
C MET A 140 -4.17 5.68 -5.63
N LEU A 141 -4.96 5.68 -4.56
CA LEU A 141 -5.13 4.53 -3.67
C LEU A 141 -5.69 3.33 -4.43
N ALA A 142 -6.74 3.53 -5.23
CA ALA A 142 -7.36 2.47 -6.01
C ALA A 142 -6.37 1.84 -7.01
N ARG A 143 -5.56 2.66 -7.70
CA ARG A 143 -4.58 2.18 -8.68
C ARG A 143 -3.37 1.50 -8.05
N ALA A 144 -2.86 2.01 -6.92
CA ALA A 144 -1.79 1.36 -6.19
C ALA A 144 -2.20 -0.06 -5.77
N ASN A 145 -3.42 -0.19 -5.24
CA ASN A 145 -3.97 -1.47 -4.79
C ASN A 145 -4.28 -2.45 -5.93
N LEU A 146 -4.84 -1.97 -7.05
CA LEU A 146 -5.01 -2.79 -8.24
C LEU A 146 -3.65 -3.20 -8.84
N GLY A 147 -2.66 -2.31 -8.81
CA GLY A 147 -1.28 -2.59 -9.18
C GLY A 147 -0.67 -3.71 -8.36
N ASP A 148 -0.76 -3.67 -7.03
CA ASP A 148 -0.30 -4.77 -6.16
C ASP A 148 -0.96 -6.10 -6.53
N ALA A 149 -2.28 -6.09 -6.77
CA ALA A 149 -3.00 -7.27 -7.19
C ALA A 149 -2.42 -7.83 -8.50
N TYR A 150 -2.23 -7.00 -9.54
CA TYR A 150 -1.62 -7.47 -10.79
C TYR A 150 -0.19 -7.99 -10.61
N VAL A 151 0.65 -7.34 -9.78
CA VAL A 151 2.00 -7.84 -9.45
C VAL A 151 1.92 -9.24 -8.83
N ARG A 152 1.06 -9.44 -7.83
CA ARG A 152 0.90 -10.73 -7.15
C ARG A 152 0.35 -11.83 -8.05
N LEU A 153 -0.39 -11.48 -9.10
CA LEU A 153 -0.85 -12.39 -10.15
C LEU A 153 0.17 -12.58 -11.29
N ARG A 154 1.34 -11.93 -11.23
CA ARG A 154 2.35 -11.89 -12.30
C ARG A 154 1.83 -11.31 -13.63
N ARG A 155 0.78 -10.49 -13.58
CA ARG A 155 0.26 -9.71 -14.73
C ARG A 155 1.04 -8.40 -14.85
N ARG A 156 2.35 -8.51 -15.12
CA ARG A 156 3.31 -7.41 -14.96
C ARG A 156 3.07 -6.23 -15.91
N ALA A 157 2.68 -6.51 -17.16
CA ALA A 157 2.33 -5.45 -18.11
C ALA A 157 1.11 -4.62 -17.64
N ASP A 158 0.10 -5.29 -17.08
CA ASP A 158 -1.10 -4.62 -16.53
C ASP A 158 -0.75 -3.85 -15.25
N ALA A 159 0.09 -4.44 -14.39
CA ALA A 159 0.61 -3.76 -13.20
C ALA A 159 1.36 -2.47 -13.56
N ARG A 160 2.31 -2.53 -14.50
CA ARG A 160 3.06 -1.34 -14.96
C ARG A 160 2.11 -0.28 -15.49
N LYS A 161 1.20 -0.66 -16.39
CA LYS A 161 0.23 0.27 -16.96
C LYS A 161 -0.58 1.01 -15.89
N VAL A 162 -1.16 0.28 -14.92
CA VAL A 162 -2.00 0.94 -13.90
C VAL A 162 -1.19 1.79 -12.91
N LEU A 163 0.01 1.35 -12.56
CA LEU A 163 0.90 2.07 -11.64
C LEU A 163 1.50 3.32 -12.30
N GLU A 164 1.93 3.24 -13.56
CA GLU A 164 2.40 4.39 -14.34
C GLU A 164 1.29 5.40 -14.56
N MET A 165 0.06 4.95 -14.81
CA MET A 165 -1.11 5.84 -14.83
C MET A 165 -1.29 6.57 -13.50
N ALA A 166 -1.09 5.90 -12.36
CA ALA A 166 -1.15 6.56 -11.04
C ALA A 166 -0.05 7.63 -10.91
N LEU A 167 1.18 7.31 -11.28
CA LEU A 167 2.30 8.26 -11.23
C LEU A 167 2.04 9.49 -12.11
N HIS A 168 1.49 9.31 -13.32
CA HIS A 168 1.14 10.41 -14.22
C HIS A 168 0.09 11.36 -13.62
N LEU A 169 -0.89 10.82 -12.86
CA LEU A 169 -1.90 11.66 -12.21
C LEU A 169 -1.27 12.66 -11.22
N ILE A 170 -0.20 12.28 -10.54
CA ILE A 170 0.51 13.17 -9.62
C ILE A 170 1.16 14.32 -10.40
N GLU A 171 1.78 14.03 -11.54
CA GLU A 171 2.44 15.04 -12.37
C GLU A 171 1.43 16.06 -12.88
N GLU A 172 0.29 15.59 -13.41
CA GLU A 172 -0.81 16.42 -13.91
C GLU A 172 -1.41 17.34 -12.82
N HIS A 173 -1.48 16.88 -11.57
CA HIS A 173 -2.23 17.56 -10.50
C HIS A 173 -1.34 18.11 -9.37
N SER A 174 -0.01 18.07 -9.53
CA SER A 174 0.98 18.42 -8.51
C SER A 174 0.87 19.84 -7.93
N GLY A 175 0.21 20.76 -8.63
CA GLY A 175 -0.05 22.13 -8.19
C GLY A 175 -1.50 22.46 -7.81
N ALA A 176 -2.43 21.51 -7.97
CA ALA A 176 -3.87 21.76 -7.81
C ALA A 176 -4.43 21.21 -6.48
N ALA A 177 -3.84 20.15 -5.94
CA ALA A 177 -4.33 19.52 -4.72
C ALA A 177 -3.82 20.22 -3.43
N PRO A 178 -4.61 20.23 -2.34
CA PRO A 178 -4.17 20.76 -1.05
C PRO A 178 -2.92 20.05 -0.51
N ALA A 179 -2.08 20.76 0.25
CA ALA A 179 -0.83 20.22 0.80
C ALA A 179 -1.04 18.94 1.63
N ALA A 180 -2.07 18.90 2.48
CA ALA A 180 -2.39 17.72 3.29
C ALA A 180 -2.84 16.51 2.45
N THR A 181 -3.52 16.73 1.32
CA THR A 181 -3.83 15.67 0.35
C THR A 181 -2.54 15.20 -0.33
N MET A 182 -1.64 16.14 -0.65
CA MET A 182 -0.39 15.84 -1.33
C MET A 182 0.58 14.98 -0.51
N SER A 183 0.73 15.18 0.81
CA SER A 183 1.58 14.29 1.62
C SER A 183 1.10 12.83 1.55
N ARG A 184 -0.22 12.60 1.59
CA ARG A 184 -0.80 11.25 1.43
C ARG A 184 -0.59 10.68 0.04
N VAL A 185 -0.81 11.50 -0.99
CA VAL A 185 -0.57 11.12 -2.40
C VAL A 185 0.91 10.77 -2.62
N ARG A 186 1.85 11.48 -1.99
CA ARG A 186 3.29 11.18 -2.07
C ARG A 186 3.64 9.85 -1.40
N VAL A 187 3.00 9.50 -0.29
CA VAL A 187 3.15 8.14 0.26
C VAL A 187 2.56 7.08 -0.67
N LEU A 188 1.42 7.34 -1.32
CA LEU A 188 0.90 6.41 -2.34
C LEU A 188 1.78 6.34 -3.59
N LYS A 189 2.50 7.41 -3.95
CA LYS A 189 3.54 7.41 -4.99
C LYS A 189 4.66 6.42 -4.63
N GLY A 190 5.15 6.49 -3.39
CA GLY A 190 6.11 5.53 -2.87
C GLY A 190 5.58 4.10 -3.01
N ALA A 191 4.34 3.83 -2.58
CA ALA A 191 3.73 2.50 -2.74
C ALA A 191 3.71 2.03 -4.21
N CYS A 192 3.40 2.90 -5.16
CA CYS A 192 3.46 2.58 -6.58
C CYS A 192 4.87 2.16 -7.02
N HIS A 193 5.89 2.90 -6.59
CA HIS A 193 7.28 2.55 -6.85
C HIS A 193 7.68 1.22 -6.18
N ALA A 194 7.19 0.91 -4.97
CA ALA A 194 7.44 -0.39 -4.35
C ALA A 194 6.90 -1.55 -5.20
N HIS A 195 5.68 -1.43 -5.73
CA HIS A 195 5.07 -2.46 -6.55
C HIS A 195 5.75 -2.59 -7.92
N LEU A 196 6.11 -1.48 -8.57
CA LEU A 196 6.91 -1.48 -9.81
C LEU A 196 8.27 -2.14 -9.59
N GLY A 197 8.99 -1.72 -8.54
CA GLY A 197 10.29 -2.30 -8.21
C GLY A 197 10.21 -3.80 -7.94
N ARG A 198 9.15 -4.27 -7.28
CA ARG A 198 8.92 -5.71 -7.08
C ARG A 198 8.70 -6.43 -8.41
N ALA A 199 7.91 -5.86 -9.32
CA ALA A 199 7.69 -6.43 -10.65
C ALA A 199 8.99 -6.52 -11.44
N ASP A 200 9.83 -5.48 -11.40
CA ASP A 200 11.16 -5.45 -12.02
C ASP A 200 12.11 -6.49 -11.43
N LEU A 201 12.14 -6.62 -10.10
CA LEU A 201 12.96 -7.61 -9.42
C LEU A 201 12.59 -9.04 -9.85
N GLU A 202 11.29 -9.34 -9.94
CA GLU A 202 10.81 -10.65 -10.40
C GLU A 202 11.08 -10.93 -11.89
N GLU A 203 11.37 -9.90 -12.68
CA GLU A 203 11.84 -10.00 -14.06
C GLU A 203 13.38 -10.07 -14.16
N GLY A 204 14.08 -9.95 -13.05
CA GLY A 204 15.55 -9.90 -13.01
C GLY A 204 16.13 -8.54 -13.39
N ASN A 205 15.31 -7.50 -13.51
CA ASN A 205 15.75 -6.14 -13.81
C ASN A 205 16.10 -5.39 -12.51
N ILE A 206 17.21 -5.78 -11.89
CA ILE A 206 17.61 -5.26 -10.58
C ILE A 206 17.91 -3.76 -10.63
N GLU A 207 18.43 -3.23 -11.73
CA GLU A 207 18.73 -1.79 -11.87
C GLU A 207 17.46 -0.94 -11.89
N ALA A 208 16.41 -1.35 -12.61
CA ALA A 208 15.12 -0.67 -12.56
C ALA A 208 14.47 -0.79 -11.17
N ALA A 209 14.55 -1.97 -10.55
CA ALA A 209 14.07 -2.17 -9.18
C ALA A 209 14.76 -1.23 -8.18
N LEU A 210 16.08 -1.03 -8.33
CA LEU A 210 16.87 -0.09 -7.54
C LEU A 210 16.39 1.36 -7.71
N GLY A 211 16.20 1.80 -8.95
CA GLY A 211 15.67 3.15 -9.22
C GLY A 211 14.31 3.38 -8.56
N HIS A 212 13.42 2.39 -8.59
CA HIS A 212 12.13 2.50 -7.93
C HIS A 212 12.21 2.49 -6.40
N VAL A 213 13.03 1.62 -5.79
CA VAL A 213 13.17 1.60 -4.33
C VAL A 213 13.83 2.87 -3.79
N ASP A 214 14.73 3.50 -4.54
CA ASP A 214 15.32 4.80 -4.16
C ASP A 214 14.24 5.90 -4.12
N MET A 215 13.37 5.96 -5.15
CA MET A 215 12.24 6.90 -5.18
C MET A 215 11.22 6.63 -4.08
N LEU A 216 10.95 5.35 -3.78
CA LEU A 216 10.10 4.92 -2.66
C LEU A 216 10.63 5.44 -1.32
N ILE A 217 11.94 5.25 -1.06
CA ILE A 217 12.58 5.69 0.18
C ILE A 217 12.51 7.21 0.32
N GLU A 218 12.79 7.95 -0.76
CA GLU A 218 12.72 9.41 -0.76
C GLU A 218 11.34 9.92 -0.37
N ASP A 219 10.28 9.40 -1.01
CA ASP A 219 8.90 9.82 -0.71
C ASP A 219 8.50 9.40 0.73
N TYR A 220 8.90 8.21 1.20
CA TYR A 220 8.54 7.75 2.53
C TYR A 220 9.23 8.54 3.63
N GLU A 221 10.55 8.71 3.56
CA GLU A 221 11.31 9.45 4.57
C GLU A 221 10.80 10.89 4.73
N ARG A 222 10.32 11.49 3.63
CA ARG A 222 9.86 12.87 3.62
C ARG A 222 8.44 13.05 4.13
N TYR A 223 7.51 12.16 3.75
CA TYR A 223 6.08 12.45 3.90
C TYR A 223 5.35 11.52 4.88
N ILE A 224 5.87 10.31 5.16
CA ILE A 224 5.10 9.33 5.93
C ILE A 224 4.90 9.76 7.38
N TRP A 225 5.87 10.49 7.95
CA TRP A 225 5.85 10.93 9.35
C TRP A 225 4.91 12.10 9.62
N GLU A 226 4.34 12.72 8.57
CA GLU A 226 3.36 13.80 8.65
C GLU A 226 1.92 13.28 8.66
N LEU A 227 1.71 11.96 8.50
CA LEU A 227 0.37 11.40 8.25
C LEU A 227 -0.44 11.14 9.52
N SER A 228 0.22 10.97 10.67
CA SER A 228 -0.45 10.83 11.95
C SER A 228 0.38 11.29 13.15
N ASP A 229 -0.33 11.64 14.21
CA ASP A 229 0.22 11.99 15.52
C ASP A 229 -0.08 10.92 16.59
N THR A 230 -0.79 9.83 16.25
CA THR A 230 -1.08 8.75 17.19
C THR A 230 0.09 7.76 17.25
N LYS A 231 0.31 7.16 18.43
CA LYS A 231 1.39 6.19 18.60
C LYS A 231 1.17 4.92 17.77
N GLU A 232 -0.08 4.45 17.69
CA GLU A 232 -0.44 3.27 16.91
C GLU A 232 -0.10 3.44 15.42
N ASP A 233 -0.25 4.66 14.91
CA ASP A 233 0.07 4.97 13.52
C ASP A 233 1.58 5.04 13.30
N ARG A 234 2.38 5.46 14.31
CA ARG A 234 3.85 5.50 14.21
C ARG A 234 4.47 4.14 13.94
N GLU A 235 3.93 3.06 14.50
CA GLU A 235 4.41 1.71 14.18
C GLU A 235 4.12 1.33 12.72
N ALA A 236 2.91 1.63 12.23
CA ALA A 236 2.54 1.38 10.83
C ALA A 236 3.40 2.21 9.85
N GLU A 237 3.73 3.46 10.20
CA GLU A 237 4.69 4.29 9.47
C GLU A 237 6.09 3.65 9.48
N ALA A 238 6.60 3.28 10.65
CA ALA A 238 7.95 2.72 10.81
C ALA A 238 8.12 1.37 10.11
N THR A 239 7.14 0.48 10.22
CA THR A 239 7.16 -0.83 9.53
C THR A 239 7.13 -0.69 8.01
N THR A 240 6.44 0.33 7.51
CA THR A 240 6.40 0.68 6.09
C THR A 240 7.75 1.20 5.59
N VAL A 241 8.40 2.10 6.34
CA VAL A 241 9.76 2.61 6.03
C VAL A 241 10.80 1.49 6.12
N ALA A 242 10.75 0.68 7.18
CA ALA A 242 11.67 -0.43 7.36
C ALA A 242 11.57 -1.46 6.23
N THR A 243 10.36 -1.71 5.72
CA THR A 243 10.15 -2.56 4.54
C THR A 243 10.85 -1.99 3.30
N ALA A 244 10.81 -0.66 3.08
CA ALA A 244 11.52 -0.03 1.98
C ALA A 244 13.04 -0.18 2.10
N TYR A 245 13.60 0.02 3.30
CA TYR A 245 15.03 -0.21 3.56
C TYR A 245 15.43 -1.68 3.36
N ALA A 246 14.64 -2.62 3.85
CA ALA A 246 14.90 -4.04 3.65
C ALA A 246 14.84 -4.43 2.17
N PHE A 247 13.91 -3.86 1.41
CA PHE A 247 13.85 -4.04 -0.03
C PHE A 247 15.12 -3.51 -0.72
N ARG A 248 15.58 -2.31 -0.36
CA ARG A 248 16.84 -1.75 -0.88
C ARG A 248 18.05 -2.61 -0.58
N GLY A 249 18.12 -3.13 0.66
CA GLY A 249 19.17 -4.05 1.09
C GLY A 249 19.16 -5.37 0.31
N SER A 250 17.98 -5.91 0.05
CA SER A 250 17.80 -7.12 -0.77
C SER A 250 18.30 -6.92 -2.21
N CYS A 251 17.99 -5.78 -2.82
CA CYS A 251 18.51 -5.43 -4.15
C CYS A 251 20.04 -5.32 -4.16
N ASP A 252 20.64 -4.72 -3.13
CA ASP A 252 22.10 -4.64 -3.00
C ASP A 252 22.75 -6.00 -2.82
N ALA A 253 22.17 -6.87 -2.00
CA ALA A 253 22.68 -8.22 -1.78
C ALA A 253 22.68 -9.02 -3.09
N GLN A 254 21.65 -8.88 -3.93
CA GLN A 254 21.60 -9.53 -5.25
C GLN A 254 22.63 -8.99 -6.24
N GLN A 255 23.11 -7.76 -6.06
CA GLN A 255 24.22 -7.19 -6.84
C GLN A 255 25.60 -7.47 -6.22
N ASN A 256 25.68 -8.34 -5.20
CA ASN A 256 26.89 -8.61 -4.42
C ASN A 256 27.48 -7.37 -3.73
N ARG A 257 26.66 -6.33 -3.50
CA ARG A 257 27.03 -5.13 -2.74
C ARG A 257 26.76 -5.35 -1.24
N HIS A 258 27.38 -6.38 -0.66
CA HIS A 258 27.06 -6.88 0.68
C HIS A 258 27.18 -5.81 1.78
N ASP A 259 28.22 -4.96 1.76
CA ASP A 259 28.37 -3.90 2.77
C ASP A 259 27.25 -2.85 2.69
N SER A 260 26.83 -2.50 1.47
CA SER A 260 25.69 -1.61 1.25
C SER A 260 24.39 -2.26 1.71
N ALA A 261 24.18 -3.54 1.38
CA ALA A 261 23.02 -4.31 1.82
C ALA A 261 22.89 -4.33 3.35
N LEU A 262 23.98 -4.66 4.05
CA LEU A 262 24.05 -4.68 5.52
C LEU A 262 23.78 -3.30 6.12
N SER A 263 24.27 -2.23 5.50
CA SER A 263 23.94 -0.86 5.92
C SER A 263 22.44 -0.58 5.86
N TRP A 264 21.77 -0.98 4.76
CA TRP A 264 20.33 -0.81 4.60
C TRP A 264 19.52 -1.66 5.57
N PHE A 265 19.89 -2.93 5.77
CA PHE A 265 19.24 -3.77 6.79
C PHE A 265 19.42 -3.20 8.20
N GLY A 266 20.59 -2.65 8.51
CA GLY A 266 20.84 -1.94 9.77
C GLY A 266 19.91 -0.73 9.94
N ARG A 267 19.64 0.04 8.88
CA ARG A 267 18.65 1.13 8.90
C ARG A 267 17.23 0.62 9.13
N ALA A 268 16.85 -0.50 8.52
CA ALA A 268 15.55 -1.13 8.74
C ALA A 268 15.36 -1.53 10.21
N LEU A 269 16.33 -2.27 10.78
CA LEU A 269 16.28 -2.69 12.18
C LEU A 269 16.24 -1.50 13.14
N LYS A 270 17.11 -0.50 12.92
CA LYS A 270 17.12 0.72 13.76
C LYS A 270 15.78 1.47 13.71
N CYS A 271 15.14 1.54 12.53
CA CYS A 271 13.83 2.16 12.38
C CYS A 271 12.77 1.41 13.20
N LEU A 272 12.75 0.08 13.10
CA LEU A 272 11.83 -0.76 13.88
C LEU A 272 12.07 -0.66 15.39
N GLU A 273 13.33 -0.64 15.84
CA GLU A 273 13.70 -0.51 17.25
C GLU A 273 13.30 0.85 17.84
N THR A 274 13.44 1.93 17.06
CA THR A 274 13.11 3.29 17.51
C THR A 274 11.59 3.46 17.74
N HIS A 275 10.78 2.74 16.96
CA HIS A 275 9.33 2.82 16.96
C HIS A 275 8.68 1.49 17.39
N GLN A 276 9.38 0.72 18.23
CA GLN A 276 8.86 -0.54 18.74
C GLN A 276 7.78 -0.25 19.78
N ASP A 277 6.54 -0.14 19.31
CA ASP A 277 5.35 0.06 20.14
C ASP A 277 4.62 -1.28 20.42
N ILE A 278 3.32 -1.21 20.72
CA ILE A 278 2.49 -2.31 21.23
C ILE A 278 2.15 -3.37 20.16
N GLY A 279 2.32 -3.05 18.88
CA GLY A 279 1.93 -3.94 17.79
C GLY A 279 2.85 -5.13 17.57
N THR A 280 2.35 -6.02 16.73
CA THR A 280 2.93 -7.34 16.46
C THR A 280 3.72 -7.39 15.15
N ASP A 281 3.55 -6.38 14.29
CA ASP A 281 4.14 -6.37 12.94
C ASP A 281 5.64 -6.07 13.02
N GLY A 282 6.04 -5.11 13.87
CA GLY A 282 7.45 -4.72 14.04
C GLY A 282 8.39 -5.90 14.35
N PRO A 283 8.11 -6.73 15.38
CA PRO A 283 8.93 -7.89 15.70
C PRO A 283 9.02 -8.94 14.58
N GLN A 284 7.93 -9.17 13.83
CA GLN A 284 7.91 -10.12 12.72
C GLN A 284 8.79 -9.64 11.56
N ILE A 285 8.65 -8.36 11.18
CA ILE A 285 9.47 -7.77 10.12
C ILE A 285 10.94 -7.75 10.55
N ALA A 286 11.24 -7.42 11.81
CA ALA A 286 12.61 -7.44 12.32
C ALA A 286 13.23 -8.85 12.27
N ALA A 287 12.46 -9.91 12.52
CA ALA A 287 12.93 -11.29 12.38
C ALA A 287 13.30 -11.61 10.92
N MET A 288 12.46 -11.22 9.96
CA MET A 288 12.75 -11.39 8.53
C MET A 288 14.02 -10.63 8.10
N VAL A 289 14.18 -9.38 8.56
CA VAL A 289 15.37 -8.58 8.24
C VAL A 289 16.64 -9.19 8.84
N ARG A 290 16.58 -9.78 10.05
CA ARG A 290 17.72 -10.49 10.63
C ARG A 290 18.10 -11.72 9.82
N GLU A 291 17.13 -12.48 9.32
CA GLU A 291 17.40 -13.59 8.40
C GLU A 291 18.07 -13.09 7.11
N ASP A 292 17.66 -11.94 6.56
CA ASP A 292 18.31 -11.33 5.40
C ASP A 292 19.75 -10.90 5.68
N VAL A 293 20.02 -10.38 6.89
CA VAL A 293 21.37 -10.06 7.36
C VAL A 293 22.24 -11.31 7.41
N GLU A 294 21.79 -12.35 8.12
CA GLU A 294 22.52 -13.62 8.25
C GLU A 294 22.85 -14.22 6.87
N ARG A 295 21.86 -14.25 5.96
CA ARG A 295 22.07 -14.73 4.59
C ARG A 295 23.11 -13.89 3.84
N THR A 296 23.07 -12.56 4.00
CA THR A 296 24.00 -11.65 3.33
C THR A 296 25.42 -11.78 3.89
N GLU A 297 25.57 -11.99 5.19
CA GLU A 297 26.86 -12.23 5.84
C GLU A 297 27.48 -13.54 5.39
N CYS A 298 26.70 -14.63 5.28
CA CYS A 298 27.20 -15.91 4.78
C CYS A 298 27.67 -15.86 3.32
N LEU A 299 27.10 -14.96 2.51
CA LEU A 299 27.47 -14.78 1.11
C LEU A 299 28.63 -13.81 0.90
N LYS A 300 28.98 -13.01 1.93
CA LYS A 300 30.09 -12.09 1.85
C LYS A 300 31.37 -12.92 1.68
N PRO A 301 32.11 -12.76 0.57
CA PRO A 301 33.37 -13.47 0.41
C PRO A 301 34.28 -13.13 1.59
N GLU A 302 34.74 -14.16 2.32
CA GLU A 302 35.77 -13.99 3.34
C GLU A 302 36.91 -13.19 2.71
N GLY A 303 37.21 -12.03 3.31
CA GLY A 303 38.08 -11.04 2.72
C GLY A 303 39.34 -11.66 2.14
N ASP A 304 39.51 -11.50 0.83
CA ASP A 304 40.76 -11.62 0.09
C ASP A 304 41.70 -12.74 0.55
N VAL A 305 41.32 -14.01 0.32
CA VAL A 305 42.25 -15.15 0.41
C VAL A 305 43.47 -14.95 -0.52
N SER A 306 43.35 -14.06 -1.52
CA SER A 306 44.46 -13.61 -2.37
C SER A 306 45.54 -12.85 -1.61
N ALA A 307 45.21 -12.13 -0.54
CA ALA A 307 46.21 -11.48 0.34
C ALA A 307 46.93 -12.49 1.24
N LEU A 308 46.31 -13.63 1.57
CA LEU A 308 46.93 -14.72 2.33
C LEU A 308 47.80 -15.64 1.45
N MET A 309 47.49 -15.75 0.15
CA MET A 309 48.33 -16.50 -0.80
C MET A 309 49.44 -15.67 -1.44
N ALA A 310 49.38 -14.33 -1.40
CA ALA A 310 50.49 -13.46 -1.79
C ALA A 310 51.55 -13.30 -0.68
N ALA A 311 51.30 -13.86 0.52
CA ALA A 311 52.22 -13.86 1.66
C ALA A 311 52.89 -15.23 1.92
N GLN A 312 52.75 -16.19 1.00
CA GLN A 312 53.49 -17.46 0.95
C GLN A 312 54.44 -17.50 -0.24
#